data_AF-A0A1W9N1J2-F1
#
_entry.id   AF-A0A1W9N1J2-F1
#
_cell.length_a   1.000
_cell.length_b   1.000
_cell.length_c   1.000
_cell.angle_alpha   90.00
_cell.angle_beta   90.00
_cell.angle_gamma   90.00
#
_symmetry.space_group_name_H-M   'P 1'
#
loop_
_entity.id
_entity.type
_entity.pdbx_description
1 polymer ?
#
loop_
_entity_poly.entity_id
_entity_poly.type
_entity_poly.pdbx_seq_one_letter_code
_entity_poly.pdbx_strand_id
1 'polypeptide(L)'
;VLSEMMAMDRLFSLMKITPLPVPGRLLTYKNFMLTLWARHCLALTQEPLPLRSDEFKRFFEGLWESSEKPKKIKISAKESFLKWFSDTSGEDIYEITQHSGRTFEKLFQEIESEYGEVSTRHLEAKYISLFLVRG
;
A
#
# COMPACT_ATOMS: atom_id res chain seq x y z
N VAL A 1 -0.12 10.93 -14.11
CA VAL A 1 1.34 10.96 -13.85
C VAL A 1 1.77 12.23 -13.12
N LEU A 2 1.71 13.44 -13.69
CA LEU A 2 2.17 14.66 -12.99
C LEU A 2 1.30 15.05 -11.77
N SER A 3 -0.02 15.00 -11.92
CA SER A 3 -0.98 15.27 -10.84
C SER A 3 -0.88 14.27 -9.68
N GLU A 4 -0.62 13.00 -9.99
CA GLU A 4 -0.42 11.92 -9.02
C GLU A 4 0.88 12.12 -8.23
N MET A 5 1.95 12.55 -8.91
CA MET A 5 3.21 12.89 -8.25
C MET A 5 3.06 14.10 -7.34
N MET A 6 2.33 15.14 -7.74
CA MET A 6 2.13 16.37 -6.92
C MET A 6 1.29 16.13 -5.67
N ALA A 7 0.21 15.34 -5.77
CA ALA A 7 -0.58 14.96 -4.60
C ALA A 7 0.28 14.16 -3.62
N MET A 8 1.03 13.18 -4.12
CA MET A 8 1.93 12.35 -3.32
C MET A 8 3.11 13.12 -2.72
N ASP A 9 3.67 14.09 -3.44
CA ASP A 9 4.79 14.92 -2.95
C ASP A 9 4.36 15.76 -1.75
N ARG A 10 3.13 16.30 -1.77
CA ARG A 10 2.55 16.96 -0.59
C ARG A 10 2.46 16.01 0.61
N LEU A 11 1.97 14.78 0.43
CA LEU A 11 1.92 13.81 1.53
C LEU A 11 3.28 13.46 2.08
N PHE A 12 4.26 13.19 1.22
CA PHE A 12 5.60 12.86 1.68
C PHE A 12 6.25 14.04 2.39
N SER A 13 5.97 15.28 1.96
CA SER A 13 6.42 16.48 2.67
C SER A 13 5.83 16.59 4.08
N LEU A 14 4.54 16.21 4.24
CA LEU A 14 3.83 16.25 5.53
C LEU A 14 4.30 15.15 6.48
N MET A 15 4.60 13.97 5.93
CA MET A 15 5.01 12.82 6.72
C MET A 15 6.40 12.98 7.36
N LYS A 16 7.27 13.89 6.88
CA LYS A 16 8.68 14.01 7.33
C LYS A 16 9.44 12.66 7.34
N ILE A 17 9.02 11.71 6.52
CA ILE A 17 9.60 10.36 6.52
C ILE A 17 10.77 10.32 5.53
N THR A 18 11.96 9.98 6.01
CA THR A 18 13.12 9.70 5.14
C THR A 18 13.08 8.23 4.73
N PRO A 19 12.85 7.91 3.45
CA PRO A 19 12.75 6.51 3.04
C PRO A 19 14.09 5.78 3.22
N LEU A 20 14.07 4.60 3.85
CA LEU A 20 15.24 3.73 3.86
C LEU A 20 15.29 2.89 2.58
N PRO A 21 16.42 2.88 1.85
CA PRO A 21 16.57 2.03 0.68
C PRO A 21 16.59 0.55 1.10
N VAL A 22 15.91 -0.28 0.32
CA VAL A 22 16.01 -1.75 0.43
C VAL A 22 17.03 -2.22 -0.60
N PRO A 23 18.13 -2.88 -0.18
CA PRO A 23 19.14 -3.39 -1.10
C PRO A 23 18.49 -4.25 -2.20
N GLY A 24 18.82 -3.94 -3.46
CA GLY A 24 18.33 -4.70 -4.62
C GLY A 24 16.90 -4.38 -5.08
N ARG A 25 16.25 -3.34 -4.53
CA ARG A 25 14.91 -2.90 -4.96
C ARG A 25 14.85 -1.43 -5.27
N LEU A 26 14.12 -1.11 -6.34
CA LEU A 26 13.78 0.28 -6.65
C LEU A 26 12.72 0.77 -5.68
N LEU A 27 13.03 1.83 -4.94
CA LEU A 27 12.04 2.56 -4.16
C LEU A 27 11.16 3.37 -5.13
N THR A 28 9.85 3.16 -5.05
CA THR A 28 8.86 3.93 -5.82
C THR A 28 7.85 4.52 -4.85
N TYR A 29 7.18 5.61 -5.23
CA TYR A 29 6.14 6.19 -4.38
C TYR A 29 5.03 5.18 -4.04
N LYS A 30 4.68 4.31 -4.99
CA LYS A 30 3.65 3.26 -4.80
C LYS A 30 4.09 2.27 -3.74
N ASN A 31 5.27 1.69 -3.89
CA ASN A 31 5.72 0.66 -2.95
C ASN A 31 5.99 1.22 -1.56
N PHE A 32 6.43 2.47 -1.48
CA PHE A 32 6.61 3.15 -0.22
C PHE A 32 5.28 3.41 0.49
N MET A 33 4.33 4.05 -0.20
CA MET A 33 3.00 4.35 0.35
C MET A 33 2.25 3.07 0.77
N LEU A 34 2.23 2.06 -0.10
CA LEU A 34 1.57 0.79 0.20
C LEU A 34 2.20 0.06 1.38
N THR A 35 3.52 0.18 1.56
CA THR A 35 4.21 -0.39 2.73
C THR A 35 3.81 0.33 4.01
N LEU A 36 3.76 1.67 4.03
CA LEU A 36 3.33 2.42 5.21
C LEU A 36 1.88 2.09 5.59
N TRP A 37 0.98 2.04 4.61
CA TRP A 37 -0.40 1.61 4.83
C TRP A 37 -0.49 0.19 5.40
N ALA A 38 0.24 -0.76 4.83
CA ALA A 38 0.26 -2.13 5.34
C ALA A 38 0.81 -2.22 6.78
N ARG A 39 1.83 -1.42 7.12
CA ARG A 39 2.32 -1.29 8.51
C ARG A 39 1.25 -0.73 9.44
N HIS A 40 0.49 0.28 8.98
CA HIS A 40 -0.64 0.83 9.75
C HIS A 40 -1.71 -0.22 10.02
N CYS A 41 -2.13 -0.98 9.00
CA CYS A 41 -3.09 -2.08 9.15
C CYS A 41 -2.64 -3.16 10.14
N LEU A 42 -1.33 -3.37 10.27
CA LEU A 42 -0.74 -4.32 11.21
C LEU A 42 -0.42 -3.72 12.60
N ALA A 43 -0.78 -2.45 12.83
CA ALA A 43 -0.43 -1.69 14.04
C ALA A 43 1.09 -1.69 14.34
N LEU A 44 1.92 -1.70 13.30
CA LEU A 44 3.37 -1.58 13.40
C LEU A 44 3.79 -0.10 13.47
N THR A 45 5.03 0.14 13.89
CA THR A 45 5.64 1.48 13.85
C THR A 45 5.55 2.05 12.43
N GLN A 46 5.15 3.31 12.30
CA GLN A 46 5.04 4.02 11.00
C GLN A 46 6.40 4.45 10.44
N GLU A 47 7.45 3.70 10.79
CA GLU A 47 8.77 3.90 10.23
C GLU A 47 8.82 3.38 8.79
N PRO A 48 9.66 3.98 7.93
CA PRO A 48 9.86 3.60 6.53
C PRO A 48 10.67 2.30 6.40
N LEU A 49 10.25 1.27 7.12
CA LEU A 49 10.92 -0.01 7.19
C LEU A 49 10.19 -1.06 6.34
N PRO A 50 10.92 -1.89 5.60
CA PRO A 50 10.34 -3.01 4.87
C PRO A 50 9.60 -3.95 5.81
N LEU A 51 8.48 -4.48 5.35
CA LEU A 51 7.77 -5.56 6.03
C LEU A 51 8.59 -6.83 5.99
N ARG A 52 8.62 -7.58 7.10
CA ARG A 52 9.08 -8.97 7.07
C ARG A 52 8.11 -9.82 6.26
N SER A 53 8.60 -10.93 5.72
CA SER A 53 7.77 -11.83 4.91
C SER A 53 6.54 -12.37 5.66
N ASP A 54 6.65 -12.61 6.97
CA ASP A 54 5.52 -13.04 7.80
C ASP A 54 4.53 -11.90 8.11
N GLU A 55 5.02 -10.68 8.34
CA GLU A 55 4.19 -9.48 8.50
C GLU A 55 3.37 -9.24 7.22
N PHE A 56 4.03 -9.30 6.05
CA PHE A 56 3.35 -9.14 4.77
C PHE A 56 2.29 -10.21 4.55
N LYS A 57 2.56 -11.48 4.86
CA LYS A 57 1.59 -12.57 4.72
C LYS A 57 0.33 -12.32 5.56
N ARG A 58 0.49 -11.86 6.81
CA ARG A 58 -0.64 -11.50 7.68
C ARG A 58 -1.48 -10.36 7.09
N PHE A 59 -0.83 -9.31 6.60
CA PHE A 59 -1.51 -8.20 5.93
C PHE A 59 -2.26 -8.70 4.68
N PHE A 60 -1.59 -9.50 3.86
CA PHE A 60 -2.12 -10.05 2.63
C PHE A 60 -3.36 -10.91 2.85
N GLU A 61 -3.36 -11.76 3.88
CA GLU A 61 -4.53 -12.58 4.23
C GLU A 61 -5.74 -11.72 4.62
N GLY A 62 -5.51 -10.58 5.26
CA GLY A 62 -6.56 -9.65 5.65
C GLY A 62 -7.05 -8.73 4.53
N LEU A 63 -6.41 -8.71 3.35
CA LEU A 63 -6.67 -7.75 2.28
C LEU A 63 -7.89 -8.11 1.42
N TRP A 64 -8.18 -9.39 1.26
CA TRP A 64 -9.10 -9.91 0.24
C TRP A 64 -10.52 -10.09 0.77
N GLU A 65 -11.51 -9.90 -0.11
CA GLU A 65 -12.93 -10.15 0.15
C GLU A 65 -13.22 -11.66 0.25
N SER A 66 -12.64 -12.43 -0.67
CA SER A 66 -12.79 -13.88 -0.72
C SER A 66 -11.48 -14.56 -1.10
N SER A 67 -11.43 -15.89 -0.94
CA SER A 67 -10.33 -16.72 -1.43
C SER A 67 -10.47 -17.11 -2.90
N GLU A 68 -11.59 -16.76 -3.55
CA GLU A 68 -11.81 -17.05 -4.97
C GLU A 68 -10.87 -16.20 -5.83
N LYS A 69 -10.35 -16.82 -6.89
CA LYS A 69 -9.39 -16.18 -7.79
C LYS A 69 -10.10 -15.70 -9.08
N PRO A 70 -9.73 -14.52 -9.61
CA PRO A 70 -8.82 -13.55 -9.03
C PRO A 70 -9.42 -12.86 -7.81
N LYS A 71 -8.65 -12.76 -6.71
CA LYS A 71 -9.12 -12.13 -5.48
C LYS A 71 -9.37 -10.65 -5.68
N LYS A 72 -10.40 -10.14 -5.01
CA LYS A 72 -10.76 -8.73 -4.97
C LYS A 72 -10.46 -8.13 -3.60
N ILE A 73 -9.98 -6.90 -3.58
CA ILE A 73 -9.73 -6.18 -2.33
C ILE A 73 -11.08 -5.88 -1.68
N LYS A 74 -11.22 -6.21 -0.40
CA LYS A 74 -12.45 -5.93 0.34
C LYS A 74 -12.70 -4.44 0.49
N ILE A 75 -13.96 -4.03 0.49
CA ILE A 75 -14.35 -2.60 0.59
C ILE A 75 -13.74 -1.96 1.84
N SER A 76 -13.78 -2.67 2.98
CA SER A 76 -13.22 -2.18 4.25
C SER A 76 -11.71 -1.94 4.21
N ALA A 77 -10.95 -2.62 3.35
CA ALA A 77 -9.53 -2.35 3.17
C ALA A 77 -9.32 -1.06 2.36
N LYS A 78 -10.13 -0.81 1.34
CA LYS A 78 -10.11 0.46 0.59
C LYS A 78 -10.49 1.64 1.48
N GLU A 79 -11.51 1.48 2.32
CA GLU A 79 -11.92 2.49 3.31
C GLU A 79 -10.82 2.73 4.35
N SER A 80 -10.16 1.67 4.83
CA SER A 80 -9.02 1.79 5.73
C SER A 80 -7.86 2.55 5.10
N PHE A 81 -7.60 2.36 3.81
CA PHE A 81 -6.58 3.12 3.09
C PHE A 81 -6.93 4.61 3.04
N LEU A 82 -8.18 4.96 2.68
CA LEU A 82 -8.62 6.35 2.63
C LEU A 82 -8.57 7.03 4.01
N LYS A 83 -8.99 6.30 5.04
CA LYS A 83 -8.93 6.79 6.42
C LYS A 83 -7.49 7.02 6.87
N TRP A 84 -6.61 6.04 6.67
CA TRP A 84 -5.19 6.17 6.98
C TRP A 84 -4.56 7.37 6.28
N PHE A 85 -4.90 7.56 5.00
CA PHE A 85 -4.40 8.67 4.22
C PHE A 85 -4.88 10.01 4.78
N SER A 86 -6.17 10.13 5.09
CA SER A 86 -6.76 11.31 5.73
C SER A 86 -6.13 11.62 7.09
N ASP A 87 -5.99 10.61 7.96
CA ASP A 87 -5.37 10.75 9.28
C ASP A 87 -3.90 11.21 9.18
N THR A 88 -3.21 10.81 8.11
CA THR A 88 -1.78 11.11 7.92
C THR A 88 -1.55 12.45 7.21
N SER A 89 -2.41 12.84 6.27
CA SER A 89 -2.30 14.12 5.54
C SER A 89 -2.99 15.28 6.24
N GLY A 90 -3.96 15.00 7.11
CA GLY A 90 -4.88 15.99 7.65
C GLY A 90 -5.90 16.50 6.62
N GLU A 91 -5.99 15.89 5.43
CA GLU A 91 -6.99 16.21 4.43
C GLU A 91 -8.31 15.46 4.67
N ASP A 92 -9.42 16.06 4.27
CA ASP A 92 -10.74 15.44 4.37
C ASP A 92 -10.92 14.30 3.33
N ILE A 93 -11.59 13.22 3.72
CA ILE A 93 -11.81 12.04 2.86
C ILE A 93 -12.54 12.41 1.55
N TYR A 94 -13.44 13.38 1.58
CA TYR A 94 -14.14 13.85 0.38
C TYR A 94 -13.16 14.50 -0.60
N GLU A 95 -12.32 15.42 -0.14
CA GLU A 95 -11.30 16.10 -0.95
C GLU A 95 -10.29 15.10 -1.54
N ILE A 96 -9.85 14.15 -0.71
CA ILE A 96 -8.97 13.05 -1.11
C ILE A 96 -9.61 12.23 -2.24
N THR A 97 -10.90 11.90 -2.10
CA THR A 97 -11.64 11.11 -3.10
C THR A 97 -11.83 11.89 -4.40
N GLN A 98 -12.16 13.19 -4.32
CA GLN A 98 -12.33 14.05 -5.49
C GLN A 98 -11.05 14.18 -6.31
N HIS A 99 -9.90 14.38 -5.65
CA HIS A 99 -8.63 14.61 -6.33
C HIS A 99 -7.87 13.34 -6.69
N SER A 100 -7.91 12.33 -5.82
CA SER A 100 -7.03 11.15 -5.90
C SER A 100 -7.79 9.82 -6.03
N GLY A 101 -9.13 9.82 -5.96
CA GLY A 101 -9.92 8.59 -5.96
C GLY A 101 -9.68 7.70 -7.18
N ARG A 102 -9.57 8.28 -8.39
CA ARG A 102 -9.23 7.52 -9.60
C ARG A 102 -7.84 6.89 -9.55
N THR A 103 -6.89 7.56 -8.92
CA THR A 103 -5.51 7.07 -8.78
C THR A 103 -5.44 5.93 -7.77
N PHE A 104 -6.17 6.03 -6.66
CA PHE A 104 -6.26 4.92 -5.70
C PHE A 104 -7.00 3.73 -6.29
N GLU A 105 -8.06 3.93 -7.06
CA GLU A 105 -8.75 2.82 -7.70
C GLU A 105 -7.84 2.09 -8.71
N LYS A 106 -7.03 2.83 -9.48
CA LYS A 106 -5.99 2.22 -10.33
C LYS A 106 -4.96 1.44 -9.52
N LEU A 107 -4.54 1.97 -8.37
CA LEU A 107 -3.59 1.29 -7.48
C LEU A 107 -4.19 -0.01 -6.92
N PHE A 108 -5.46 0.01 -6.52
CA PHE A 108 -6.17 -1.20 -6.08
C PHE A 108 -6.30 -2.23 -7.20
N GLN A 109 -6.60 -1.80 -8.42
CA GLN A 109 -6.64 -2.68 -9.59
C GLN A 109 -5.27 -3.28 -9.89
N GLU A 110 -4.18 -2.54 -9.72
CA GLU A 110 -2.82 -3.02 -9.88
C GLU A 110 -2.48 -4.10 -8.83
N ILE A 111 -2.87 -3.91 -7.57
CA ILE A 111 -2.73 -4.91 -6.50
C ILE A 111 -3.52 -6.18 -6.83
N GLU A 112 -4.77 -6.04 -7.29
CA GLU A 112 -5.61 -7.18 -7.68
C GLU A 112 -5.03 -7.92 -8.90
N SER A 113 -4.50 -7.20 -9.88
CA SER A 113 -3.91 -7.79 -11.08
C SER A 113 -2.61 -8.54 -10.78
N GLU A 114 -1.74 -7.97 -9.95
CA GLU A 114 -0.44 -8.54 -9.62
C GLU A 114 -0.55 -9.70 -8.62
N TYR A 115 -1.50 -9.62 -7.67
CA TYR A 115 -1.55 -10.55 -6.54
C TYR A 115 -2.86 -11.32 -6.38
N GLY A 116 -3.92 -10.97 -7.11
CA GLY A 116 -5.22 -11.63 -6.98
C GLY A 116 -5.18 -13.12 -7.33
N GLU A 117 -4.26 -13.52 -8.20
CA GLU A 117 -4.03 -14.93 -8.56
C GLU A 117 -3.07 -15.67 -7.61
N VAL A 118 -2.40 -14.94 -6.71
CA VAL A 118 -1.33 -15.48 -5.87
C VAL A 118 -1.88 -16.06 -4.58
N SER A 119 -1.51 -17.32 -4.31
CA SER A 119 -1.78 -17.95 -3.01
C SER A 119 -0.73 -17.49 -2.00
N THR A 120 -1.12 -17.32 -0.73
CA THR A 120 -0.22 -16.87 0.35
C THR A 120 1.00 -17.77 0.54
N ARG A 121 0.86 -19.06 0.24
CA ARG A 121 1.95 -20.07 0.28
C ARG A 121 3.07 -19.81 -0.75
N HIS A 122 2.78 -19.08 -1.83
CA HIS A 122 3.73 -18.75 -2.89
C HIS A 122 4.23 -17.31 -2.83
N LEU A 123 3.91 -16.57 -1.74
CA LEU A 123 4.46 -15.24 -1.52
C LEU A 123 5.92 -15.34 -1.09
N GLU A 124 6.82 -15.13 -2.03
CA GLU A 124 8.25 -14.91 -1.78
C GLU A 124 8.57 -13.43 -1.93
N ALA A 125 9.38 -12.89 -1.01
CA ALA A 125 9.73 -11.47 -0.95
C ALA A 125 10.11 -10.94 -2.33
N LYS A 126 11.05 -11.60 -3.04
CA LYS A 126 11.58 -11.21 -4.36
C LYS A 126 10.53 -10.95 -5.45
N TYR A 127 9.34 -11.55 -5.38
CA TYR A 127 8.27 -11.37 -6.37
C TYR A 127 7.25 -10.30 -5.99
N ILE A 128 7.36 -9.71 -4.79
CA ILE A 128 6.49 -8.64 -4.34
C ILE A 128 7.05 -7.31 -4.83
N SER A 129 6.51 -6.73 -5.91
CA SER A 129 6.97 -5.48 -6.52
C SER A 129 6.34 -4.21 -5.92
N LEU A 130 5.07 -4.28 -5.52
CA LEU A 130 4.26 -3.16 -5.04
C LEU A 130 4.43 -2.87 -3.54
N PHE A 131 5.21 -3.67 -2.83
CA PHE A 131 5.51 -3.45 -1.40
C PHE A 131 7.00 -3.68 -1.14
N LEU A 132 7.53 -2.97 -0.15
CA LEU A 132 8.88 -3.20 0.36
C LEU A 132 8.83 -4.35 1.36
N VAL A 133 9.27 -5.53 0.92
CA VAL A 133 9.30 -6.74 1.74
C VAL A 133 10.72 -7.28 1.81
N ARG A 134 11.16 -7.64 3.02
CA ARG A 134 12.42 -8.35 3.28
C ARG A 134 12.15 -9.83 3.57
N GLY A 135 12.98 -10.67 2.94
CA GLY A 135 13.05 -12.12 3.14
C GLY A 135 14.05 -12.46 4.23
#